data_AF-A0AAD6YWM4-F1
#
_entry.id   AF-A0AAD6YWM4-F1
#
_cell.length_a   1.000
_cell.length_b   1.000
_cell.length_c   1.000
_cell.angle_alpha   90.00
_cell.angle_beta   90.00
_cell.angle_gamma   90.00
#
_symmetry.space_group_name_H-M   'P 1'
#
loop_
_entity.id
_entity.type
_entity.pdbx_description
1 polymer ?
#
loop_
_entity_poly.entity_id
_entity_poly.type
_entity_poly.pdbx_seq_one_letter_code
_entity_poly.pdbx_strand_id
1 'polypeptide(L)'
;MQNRRPNRRRFSTLTSPIVHAERAADDVDDSAEDYQEAGADPSTSNSDPPPEPFTEDAVAEDDPEQKHSPTFTLGGKEVYKGRWLNQLFRDYKNPQAGSQDRLKRVANLPRYMIQTDTTYSSVIRSDEDPTGTQITLDIPIVTFVECEDKFFVCIGEVTDIIHNHEDHTSLSVDLLGEPSTSITFQLLHIHPALQEADETGKNDWIWEKSRGKTFTTPGRFTELIDPDINVAKGQSARLLFDSQDILAIGAMIFGRITAADGPKIASIPRSAHFPYQNTDVVLIQVVDGPLRGPSSPF
;
A
#
# COMPACT_ATOMS: atom_id res chain seq x y z
N MET A 1 11.83 44.24 48.91
CA MET A 1 12.45 43.86 47.63
C MET A 1 11.41 43.13 46.79
N GLN A 2 11.11 43.65 45.60
CA GLN A 2 9.93 43.31 44.79
C GLN A 2 10.15 42.04 43.96
N ASN A 3 9.28 41.05 44.14
CA ASN A 3 9.24 39.82 43.35
C ASN A 3 8.41 40.04 42.06
N ARG A 4 9.09 40.06 40.92
CA ARG A 4 8.48 40.07 39.58
C ARG A 4 8.16 38.64 39.11
N ARG A 5 6.88 38.39 38.84
CA ARG A 5 6.34 37.41 37.86
C ARG A 5 5.21 38.14 37.10
N PRO A 6 4.69 37.68 35.93
CA PRO A 6 5.16 36.70 34.94
C PRO A 6 5.14 37.25 33.49
N ASN A 7 5.79 36.59 32.53
CA ASN A 7 5.66 36.92 31.10
C ASN A 7 4.72 35.90 30.41
N ARG A 8 3.44 36.27 30.28
CA ARG A 8 2.42 35.55 29.50
C ARG A 8 2.67 35.80 28.01
N ARG A 9 3.09 34.76 27.26
CA ARG A 9 3.10 34.80 25.79
C ARG A 9 1.66 34.81 25.28
N ARG A 10 1.29 35.87 24.56
CA ARG A 10 0.03 35.99 23.83
C ARG A 10 0.14 35.17 22.55
N PHE A 11 -0.77 34.22 22.35
CA PHE A 11 -0.97 33.60 21.03
C PHE A 11 -1.70 34.61 20.15
N SER A 12 -1.08 34.93 19.02
CA SER A 12 -1.64 35.76 17.96
C SER A 12 -2.64 34.92 17.16
N THR A 13 -3.91 35.32 17.19
CA THR A 13 -4.96 34.78 16.32
C THR A 13 -4.87 35.48 14.95
N LEU A 14 -4.03 34.96 14.06
CA LEU A 14 -4.06 35.34 12.65
C LEU A 14 -5.17 34.55 11.95
N THR A 15 -6.39 35.07 12.07
CA THR A 15 -7.48 34.78 11.13
C THR A 15 -7.19 35.50 9.83
N SER A 16 -6.55 34.82 8.88
CA SER A 16 -6.48 35.29 7.50
C SER A 16 -7.89 35.24 6.91
N PRO A 17 -8.39 36.33 6.28
CA PRO A 17 -9.68 36.32 5.61
C PRO A 17 -9.63 35.38 4.41
N ILE A 18 -10.62 34.50 4.31
CA ILE A 18 -10.87 33.66 3.14
C ILE A 18 -11.14 34.59 1.96
N VAL A 19 -10.24 34.58 0.98
CA VAL A 19 -10.39 35.33 -0.27
C VAL A 19 -11.43 34.61 -1.12
N HIS A 20 -12.62 35.17 -1.22
CA HIS A 20 -13.61 34.79 -2.23
C HIS A 20 -13.16 35.39 -3.57
N ALA A 21 -12.42 34.60 -4.35
CA ALA A 21 -12.16 34.96 -5.75
C ALA A 21 -13.48 34.82 -6.55
N GLU A 22 -13.83 35.84 -7.31
CA GLU A 22 -14.94 35.78 -8.26
C GLU A 22 -14.60 34.76 -9.36
N ARG A 23 -15.48 33.78 -9.56
CA ARG A 23 -15.37 32.82 -10.66
C ARG A 23 -15.47 33.57 -11.99
N ALA A 24 -14.40 33.54 -12.78
CA ALA A 24 -14.42 34.01 -14.15
C ALA A 24 -15.32 33.11 -15.02
N ALA A 25 -15.97 33.68 -16.03
CA ALA A 25 -16.95 33.01 -16.88
C ALA A 25 -16.36 31.98 -17.89
N ASP A 26 -15.13 31.53 -17.67
CA ASP A 26 -14.35 30.69 -18.58
C ASP A 26 -13.93 29.36 -17.94
N ASP A 27 -14.53 29.02 -16.79
CA ASP A 27 -14.28 27.78 -16.04
C ASP A 27 -15.36 26.73 -16.39
N VAL A 28 -15.67 26.63 -17.70
CA VAL A 28 -16.52 25.58 -18.26
C VAL A 28 -15.59 24.43 -18.65
N ASP A 29 -15.71 23.34 -17.91
CA ASP A 29 -15.00 22.09 -18.18
C ASP A 29 -15.61 21.45 -19.45
N ASP A 30 -15.05 21.79 -20.62
CA ASP A 30 -15.40 21.25 -21.94
C ASP A 30 -14.86 19.82 -22.16
N SER A 31 -14.78 19.00 -21.10
CA SER A 31 -14.52 17.56 -21.22
C SER A 31 -15.78 16.82 -21.70
N ALA A 32 -16.29 17.21 -22.86
CA ALA A 32 -17.26 16.43 -23.63
C ALA A 32 -16.49 15.34 -24.37
N GLU A 33 -16.51 14.13 -23.83
CA GLU A 33 -16.03 12.94 -24.50
C GLU A 33 -16.87 12.69 -25.76
N ASP A 34 -16.25 12.93 -26.91
CA ASP A 34 -16.80 12.70 -28.24
C ASP A 34 -16.80 11.16 -28.48
N TYR A 35 -17.93 10.51 -28.22
CA TYR A 35 -18.15 9.11 -28.57
C TYR A 35 -18.22 8.99 -30.09
N GLN A 36 -17.09 8.67 -30.73
CA GLN A 36 -17.06 8.25 -32.11
C GLN A 36 -17.74 6.88 -32.25
N GLU A 37 -18.94 6.91 -32.81
CA GLU A 37 -19.70 5.75 -33.25
C GLU A 37 -18.88 5.00 -34.31
N ALA A 38 -18.35 3.83 -33.92
CA ALA A 38 -17.57 2.98 -34.81
C ALA A 38 -18.46 2.46 -35.95
N GLY A 39 -18.14 2.90 -37.17
CA GLY A 39 -18.78 2.46 -38.40
C GLY A 39 -18.65 0.95 -38.57
N ALA A 40 -19.80 0.30 -38.75
CA ALA A 40 -19.91 -1.08 -39.19
C ALA A 40 -19.59 -1.16 -40.69
N ASP A 41 -18.51 -1.87 -41.04
CA ASP A 41 -18.30 -2.34 -42.41
C ASP A 41 -18.73 -3.82 -42.53
N PRO A 42 -19.42 -4.19 -43.63
CA PRO A 42 -19.98 -5.51 -43.81
C PRO A 42 -18.99 -6.46 -44.51
N SER A 43 -19.20 -7.75 -44.26
CA SER A 43 -18.80 -8.91 -45.10
C SER A 43 -17.59 -9.72 -44.60
N THR A 44 -17.83 -10.79 -43.85
CA THR A 44 -17.25 -12.10 -44.19
C THR A 44 -18.17 -13.22 -43.71
N SER A 45 -18.72 -13.96 -44.68
CA SER A 45 -19.52 -15.16 -44.47
C SER A 45 -18.63 -16.32 -44.03
N ASN A 46 -18.90 -16.90 -42.87
CA ASN A 46 -18.69 -18.32 -42.63
C ASN A 46 -19.76 -18.81 -41.64
N SER A 47 -20.37 -19.92 -42.02
CA SER A 47 -21.55 -20.52 -41.42
C SER A 47 -21.26 -21.12 -40.04
N ASP A 48 -21.60 -20.40 -38.99
CA ASP A 48 -21.77 -20.95 -37.64
C ASP A 48 -23.26 -21.12 -37.32
N PRO A 49 -23.63 -22.16 -36.56
CA PRO A 49 -25.01 -22.41 -36.13
C PRO A 49 -25.54 -21.26 -35.25
N PRO A 50 -26.85 -20.98 -35.30
CA PRO A 50 -27.44 -19.79 -34.70
C PRO A 50 -27.19 -19.76 -33.18
N PRO A 51 -26.50 -18.73 -32.64
CA PRO A 51 -26.44 -18.52 -31.21
C PRO A 51 -27.84 -18.17 -30.71
N GLU A 52 -28.29 -18.87 -29.66
CA GLU A 52 -29.54 -18.54 -29.00
C GLU A 52 -29.50 -17.08 -28.50
N PRO A 53 -30.58 -16.31 -28.67
CA PRO A 53 -30.62 -14.93 -28.23
C PRO A 53 -30.50 -14.87 -26.70
N PHE A 54 -29.36 -14.41 -26.20
CA PHE A 54 -29.21 -13.98 -24.81
C PHE A 54 -30.13 -12.76 -24.58
N THR A 55 -31.32 -13.02 -24.04
CA THR A 55 -32.34 -12.02 -23.70
C THR A 55 -32.08 -11.33 -22.35
N GLU A 56 -30.84 -10.93 -22.06
CA GLU A 56 -30.47 -10.35 -20.76
C GLU A 56 -30.17 -8.83 -20.81
N ASP A 57 -30.48 -8.15 -21.92
CA ASP A 57 -30.09 -6.74 -22.08
C ASP A 57 -31.21 -5.81 -22.59
N ALA A 58 -32.46 -6.10 -22.23
CA ALA A 58 -33.61 -5.34 -22.70
C ALA A 58 -34.61 -5.00 -21.59
N VAL A 59 -34.15 -4.36 -20.51
CA VAL A 59 -35.02 -3.56 -19.62
C VAL A 59 -34.23 -2.38 -19.04
N ALA A 60 -33.76 -1.47 -19.89
CA ALA A 60 -33.62 -0.08 -19.47
C ALA A 60 -34.96 0.60 -19.77
N GLU A 61 -35.98 0.29 -18.96
CA GLU A 61 -37.20 1.08 -18.94
C GLU A 61 -36.78 2.52 -18.56
N ASP A 62 -37.24 3.50 -19.35
CA ASP A 62 -37.16 4.93 -19.06
C ASP A 62 -37.81 5.19 -17.69
N ASP A 63 -37.02 5.03 -16.63
CA ASP A 63 -37.44 5.41 -15.30
C ASP A 63 -37.61 6.93 -15.35
N PRO A 64 -38.84 7.45 -15.12
CA PRO A 64 -39.07 8.88 -15.17
C PRO A 64 -38.10 9.52 -14.19
N GLU A 65 -37.38 10.58 -14.62
CA GLU A 65 -36.43 11.34 -13.80
C GLU A 65 -37.09 11.83 -12.50
N GLN A 66 -37.19 10.95 -11.52
CA GLN A 66 -37.75 11.25 -10.23
C GLN A 66 -36.66 12.03 -9.51
N LYS A 67 -36.83 13.35 -9.46
CA LYS A 67 -36.00 14.24 -8.66
C LYS A 67 -35.97 13.73 -7.22
N HIS A 68 -34.92 12.97 -6.90
CA HIS A 68 -34.76 12.41 -5.56
C HIS A 68 -34.56 13.55 -4.57
N SER A 69 -35.45 13.65 -3.58
CA SER A 69 -35.26 14.60 -2.49
C SER A 69 -34.01 14.20 -1.67
N PRO A 70 -33.11 15.15 -1.37
CA PRO A 70 -31.90 14.89 -0.59
C PRO A 70 -32.19 14.83 0.92
N THR A 71 -33.43 15.08 1.34
CA THR A 71 -33.87 15.02 2.75
C THR A 71 -34.85 13.86 2.99
N PHE A 72 -34.97 13.45 4.24
CA PHE A 72 -35.99 12.51 4.70
C PHE A 72 -36.42 12.87 6.12
N THR A 73 -37.61 12.43 6.55
CA THR A 73 -38.16 12.79 7.85
C THR A 73 -37.82 11.71 8.89
N LEU A 74 -37.09 12.09 9.95
CA LEU A 74 -36.75 11.22 11.08
C LEU A 74 -37.31 11.84 12.37
N GLY A 75 -38.31 11.20 12.99
CA GLY A 75 -38.93 11.70 14.22
C GLY A 75 -39.62 13.06 14.06
N GLY A 76 -40.24 13.33 12.90
CA GLY A 76 -40.92 14.59 12.60
C GLY A 76 -40.00 15.76 12.24
N LYS A 77 -38.69 15.53 12.10
CA LYS A 77 -37.71 16.52 11.63
C LYS A 77 -37.14 16.09 10.28
N GLU A 78 -37.02 17.03 9.35
CA GLU A 78 -36.31 16.79 8.10
C GLU A 78 -34.80 16.74 8.34
N VAL A 79 -34.16 15.68 7.87
CA VAL A 79 -32.73 15.43 7.98
C VAL A 79 -32.16 15.20 6.58
N TYR A 80 -30.99 15.79 6.31
CA TYR A 80 -30.28 15.61 5.05
C TYR A 80 -29.63 14.22 4.98
N LYS A 81 -29.94 13.44 3.93
CA LYS A 81 -29.53 12.04 3.76
C LYS A 81 -28.02 11.85 3.88
N GLY A 82 -27.23 12.69 3.20
CA GLY A 82 -25.76 12.59 3.23
C GLY A 82 -25.16 12.87 4.61
N ARG A 83 -25.78 13.73 5.42
CA ARG A 83 -25.32 14.04 6.78
C ARG A 83 -25.64 12.90 7.74
N TRP A 84 -26.84 12.32 7.60
CA TRP A 84 -27.27 11.18 8.39
C TRP A 84 -26.43 9.93 8.10
N LEU A 85 -26.19 9.62 6.82
CA LEU A 85 -25.34 8.49 6.44
C LEU A 85 -23.91 8.63 6.99
N ASN A 86 -23.31 9.81 6.88
CA ASN A 86 -21.98 10.05 7.46
C ASN A 86 -21.94 9.86 8.97
N GLN A 87 -23.01 10.24 9.69
CA GLN A 87 -23.12 10.01 11.12
C GLN A 87 -23.27 8.51 11.43
N LEU A 88 -24.14 7.82 10.69
CA LEU A 88 -24.35 6.37 10.82
C LEU A 88 -23.06 5.57 10.56
N PHE A 89 -22.31 5.91 9.50
CA PHE A 89 -21.04 5.26 9.18
C PHE A 89 -19.95 5.55 10.21
N ARG A 90 -19.94 6.75 10.80
CA ARG A 90 -19.03 7.05 11.93
C ARG A 90 -19.34 6.20 13.15
N ASP A 91 -20.61 6.05 13.48
CA ASP A 91 -21.06 5.26 14.62
C ASP A 91 -20.86 3.75 14.37
N TYR A 92 -21.04 3.29 13.12
CA TYR A 92 -20.83 1.89 12.70
C TYR A 92 -19.35 1.49 12.60
N LYS A 93 -18.50 2.34 12.03
CA LYS A 93 -17.05 2.08 11.94
C LYS A 93 -16.37 2.18 13.30
N ASN A 94 -17.00 2.82 14.28
CA ASN A 94 -16.39 3.06 15.59
C ASN A 94 -17.41 2.91 16.73
N PRO A 95 -18.02 1.73 16.92
CA PRO A 95 -19.05 1.50 17.93
C PRO A 95 -18.49 1.62 19.37
N GLN A 96 -17.15 1.60 19.52
CA GLN A 96 -16.41 1.81 20.77
C GLN A 96 -15.75 3.19 20.90
N ALA A 97 -15.97 4.14 19.98
CA ALA A 97 -15.49 5.52 20.13
C ALA A 97 -16.22 6.31 21.24
N GLY A 98 -17.06 5.63 22.02
CA GLY A 98 -17.46 6.04 23.35
C GLY A 98 -16.30 5.96 24.35
N SER A 99 -15.49 7.01 24.41
CA SER A 99 -14.80 7.42 25.64
C SER A 99 -13.87 6.38 26.32
N GLN A 100 -13.03 5.66 25.56
CA GLN A 100 -11.87 5.01 26.18
C GLN A 100 -10.96 6.01 26.91
N ASP A 101 -10.93 7.27 26.47
CA ASP A 101 -10.17 8.33 27.17
C ASP A 101 -10.73 8.63 28.58
N ARG A 102 -12.04 8.53 28.82
CA ARG A 102 -12.61 8.72 30.17
C ARG A 102 -12.36 7.49 31.05
N LEU A 103 -12.48 6.28 30.51
CA LEU A 103 -12.13 5.05 31.25
C LEU A 103 -10.65 5.03 31.65
N LYS A 104 -9.76 5.43 30.72
CA LYS A 104 -8.31 5.55 30.97
C LYS A 104 -7.99 6.58 32.06
N ARG A 105 -8.70 7.72 32.09
CA ARG A 105 -8.57 8.72 33.17
C ARG A 105 -9.07 8.24 34.52
N VAL A 106 -10.17 7.49 34.56
CA VAL A 106 -10.71 6.93 35.82
C VAL A 106 -9.81 5.83 36.37
N ALA A 107 -9.17 5.06 35.49
CA ALA A 107 -8.21 4.02 35.86
C ALA A 107 -6.81 4.56 36.24
N ASN A 108 -6.59 5.89 36.28
CA ASN A 108 -5.28 6.52 36.48
C ASN A 108 -4.17 5.97 35.56
N LEU A 109 -4.53 5.49 34.37
CA LEU A 109 -3.55 5.04 33.40
C LEU A 109 -2.80 6.28 32.89
N PRO A 110 -1.45 6.32 32.98
CA PRO A 110 -0.68 7.49 32.62
C PRO A 110 -0.97 7.87 31.16
N ARG A 111 -1.24 9.16 30.93
CA ARG A 111 -1.66 9.75 29.64
C ARG A 111 -0.65 9.56 28.50
N TYR A 112 0.52 9.03 28.83
CA TYR A 112 1.64 8.74 27.94
C TYR A 112 2.29 7.41 28.34
N MET A 113 1.52 6.31 28.33
CA MET A 113 2.11 5.10 27.76
C MET A 113 2.04 5.28 26.25
N ILE A 114 3.04 6.01 25.72
CA ILE A 114 3.59 5.58 24.44
C ILE A 114 3.89 4.10 24.70
N GLN A 115 3.33 3.19 23.92
CA GLN A 115 3.82 1.83 23.88
C GLN A 115 5.26 1.91 23.37
N THR A 116 6.18 2.28 24.25
CA THR A 116 7.61 2.03 24.12
C THR A 116 7.91 0.57 24.42
N ASP A 117 6.87 -0.27 24.49
CA ASP A 117 6.93 -1.70 24.23
C ASP A 117 7.05 -2.01 22.72
N THR A 118 7.35 -1.02 21.86
CA THR A 118 8.39 -1.25 20.85
C THR A 118 9.75 -1.10 21.53
N THR A 119 9.96 -1.91 22.56
CA THR A 119 11.31 -2.37 22.82
C THR A 119 11.66 -3.03 21.50
N TYR A 120 12.70 -2.54 20.83
CA TYR A 120 13.52 -3.37 19.97
C TYR A 120 14.13 -4.47 20.86
N SER A 121 13.27 -5.24 21.53
CA SER A 121 13.60 -6.53 22.05
C SER A 121 14.10 -7.20 20.80
N SER A 122 15.38 -7.56 20.84
CA SER A 122 15.91 -8.73 20.19
C SER A 122 14.77 -9.54 19.58
N VAL A 123 14.86 -9.87 18.30
CA VAL A 123 14.20 -11.05 17.74
C VAL A 123 14.37 -12.13 18.80
N ILE A 124 13.39 -12.27 19.69
CA ILE A 124 13.24 -13.42 20.56
C ILE A 124 12.76 -14.37 19.50
N ARG A 125 13.72 -14.99 18.83
CA ARG A 125 13.56 -16.37 18.39
C ARG A 125 13.17 -17.08 19.67
N SER A 126 11.88 -17.07 19.98
CA SER A 126 11.28 -18.01 20.89
C SER A 126 11.53 -19.33 20.17
N ASP A 127 12.65 -19.97 20.47
CA ASP A 127 13.04 -21.33 20.05
C ASP A 127 12.00 -22.39 20.49
N GLU A 128 10.86 -21.96 21.02
CA GLU A 128 9.79 -22.76 21.60
C GLU A 128 8.40 -22.40 21.06
N ASP A 129 8.27 -21.67 19.95
CA ASP A 129 6.99 -21.65 19.22
C ASP A 129 6.92 -22.86 18.27
N PRO A 130 6.16 -23.92 18.60
CA PRO A 130 5.98 -25.07 17.70
C PRO A 130 5.17 -24.72 16.45
N THR A 131 4.63 -23.51 16.38
CA THR A 131 3.98 -22.93 15.22
C THR A 131 5.05 -22.29 14.36
N GLY A 132 5.35 -22.89 13.20
CA GLY A 132 6.44 -22.49 12.30
C GLY A 132 6.46 -21.02 11.86
N THR A 133 7.46 -20.65 11.07
CA THR A 133 7.71 -19.26 10.62
C THR A 133 6.44 -18.59 10.11
N GLN A 134 6.13 -17.39 10.63
CA GLN A 134 4.98 -16.58 10.22
C GLN A 134 5.45 -15.25 9.65
N ILE A 135 4.74 -14.75 8.63
CA ILE A 135 4.82 -13.37 8.17
C ILE A 135 3.87 -12.52 9.02
N THR A 136 4.32 -11.34 9.46
CA THR A 136 3.48 -10.35 10.16
C THR A 136 3.58 -9.01 9.47
N LEU A 137 2.72 -8.07 9.86
CA LEU A 137 2.87 -6.67 9.47
C LEU A 137 4.23 -6.10 9.92
N ASP A 138 4.67 -5.06 9.23
CA ASP A 138 5.92 -4.32 9.45
C ASP A 138 7.22 -5.14 9.33
N ILE A 139 7.13 -6.38 8.82
CA ILE A 139 8.30 -7.22 8.53
C ILE A 139 8.84 -6.93 7.12
N PRO A 140 10.17 -6.83 6.95
CA PRO A 140 10.78 -6.69 5.64
C PRO A 140 10.67 -7.99 4.83
N ILE A 141 10.35 -7.84 3.55
CA ILE A 141 10.19 -8.91 2.57
C ILE A 141 10.97 -8.62 1.31
N VAL A 142 11.21 -9.67 0.54
CA VAL A 142 11.80 -9.63 -0.79
C VAL A 142 10.77 -10.09 -1.81
N THR A 143 10.60 -9.34 -2.88
CA THR A 143 9.70 -9.69 -4.00
C THR A 143 10.21 -9.11 -5.33
N PHE A 144 9.48 -9.32 -6.42
CA PHE A 144 9.81 -8.77 -7.74
C PHE A 144 8.88 -7.64 -8.16
N VAL A 145 9.46 -6.69 -8.89
CA VAL A 145 8.73 -5.66 -9.64
C VAL A 145 9.29 -5.53 -11.04
N GLU A 146 8.44 -5.13 -11.98
CA GLU A 146 8.78 -4.83 -13.37
C GLU A 146 9.10 -3.34 -13.51
N CYS A 147 10.30 -2.99 -13.98
CA CYS A 147 10.71 -1.62 -14.28
C CYS A 147 11.37 -1.60 -15.66
N GLU A 148 10.90 -0.75 -16.58
CA GLU A 148 11.44 -0.66 -17.95
C GLU A 148 11.54 -2.05 -18.63
N ASP A 149 10.46 -2.84 -18.57
CA ASP A 149 10.35 -4.20 -19.15
C ASP A 149 11.36 -5.22 -18.60
N LYS A 150 11.95 -4.95 -17.43
CA LYS A 150 12.91 -5.83 -16.75
C LYS A 150 12.45 -6.14 -15.32
N PHE A 151 12.81 -7.32 -14.84
CA PHE A 151 12.53 -7.75 -13.47
C PHE A 151 13.66 -7.37 -12.53
N PHE A 152 13.28 -6.66 -11.47
CA PHE A 152 14.17 -6.26 -10.39
C PHE A 152 13.64 -6.82 -9.08
N VAL A 153 14.54 -7.33 -8.25
CA VAL A 153 14.18 -7.66 -6.88
C VAL A 153 14.05 -6.35 -6.11
N CYS A 154 13.01 -6.25 -5.30
CA CYS A 154 12.80 -5.14 -4.41
C CYS A 154 12.62 -5.61 -2.96
N ILE A 155 12.93 -4.71 -2.03
CA ILE A 155 12.68 -4.93 -0.61
C ILE A 155 11.46 -4.11 -0.22
N GLY A 156 10.49 -4.75 0.41
CA GLY A 156 9.26 -4.16 0.88
C GLY A 156 9.08 -4.33 2.37
N GLU A 157 8.26 -3.49 3.00
CA GLU A 157 7.74 -3.70 4.36
C GLU A 157 6.27 -4.07 4.24
N VAL A 158 5.87 -5.17 4.87
CA VAL A 158 4.48 -5.68 4.79
C VAL A 158 3.53 -4.70 5.46
N THR A 159 2.54 -4.22 4.72
CA THR A 159 1.51 -3.31 5.25
C THR A 159 0.14 -3.96 5.39
N ASP A 160 -0.14 -5.00 4.61
CA ASP A 160 -1.41 -5.73 4.66
C ASP A 160 -1.24 -7.17 4.14
N ILE A 161 -2.00 -8.10 4.72
CA ILE A 161 -1.99 -9.52 4.37
C ILE A 161 -3.42 -9.97 4.15
N ILE A 162 -3.75 -10.39 2.93
CA ILE A 162 -5.07 -10.90 2.59
C ILE A 162 -4.95 -12.38 2.25
N HIS A 163 -5.77 -13.21 2.87
CA HIS A 163 -5.86 -14.63 2.61
C HIS A 163 -7.33 -15.08 2.64
N ASN A 164 -7.79 -15.77 1.60
CA ASN A 164 -9.20 -16.16 1.43
C ASN A 164 -10.19 -14.98 1.56
N HIS A 165 -9.83 -13.81 1.03
CA HIS A 165 -10.61 -12.57 1.08
C HIS A 165 -10.82 -11.98 2.49
N GLU A 166 -10.02 -12.40 3.47
CA GLU A 166 -10.00 -11.84 4.82
C GLU A 166 -8.65 -11.19 5.10
N ASP A 167 -8.66 -10.10 5.88
CA ASP A 167 -7.45 -9.39 6.32
C ASP A 167 -6.86 -10.10 7.55
N HIS A 168 -5.55 -10.34 7.53
CA HIS A 168 -4.82 -11.01 8.60
C HIS A 168 -3.69 -10.12 9.12
N THR A 169 -3.44 -10.15 10.44
CA THR A 169 -2.27 -9.46 11.02
C THR A 169 -1.01 -10.32 10.98
N SER A 170 -1.17 -11.64 10.88
CA SER A 170 -0.10 -12.61 10.68
C SER A 170 -0.59 -13.79 9.86
N LEU A 171 0.31 -14.43 9.11
CA LEU A 171 0.01 -15.59 8.29
C LEU A 171 1.18 -16.58 8.35
N SER A 172 0.91 -17.89 8.35
CA SER A 172 1.97 -18.89 8.24
C SER A 172 2.67 -18.79 6.88
N VAL A 173 3.99 -18.93 6.86
CA VAL A 173 4.78 -18.94 5.61
C VAL A 173 4.34 -20.07 4.67
N ASP A 174 3.84 -21.19 5.20
CA ASP A 174 3.33 -22.30 4.39
C ASP A 174 2.12 -21.88 3.53
N LEU A 175 1.35 -20.89 4.00
CA LEU A 175 0.16 -20.36 3.31
C LEU A 175 0.51 -19.27 2.27
N LEU A 176 1.76 -18.79 2.23
CA LEU A 176 2.19 -17.82 1.21
C LEU A 176 2.10 -18.42 -0.20
N GLY A 177 2.35 -19.72 -0.33
CA GLY A 177 2.25 -20.43 -1.61
C GLY A 177 0.84 -20.54 -2.17
N GLU A 178 -0.19 -20.30 -1.35
CA GLU A 178 -1.58 -20.45 -1.78
C GLU A 178 -2.02 -19.35 -2.74
N PRO A 179 -2.82 -19.69 -3.77
CA PRO A 179 -3.24 -18.73 -4.79
C PRO A 179 -4.21 -17.66 -4.26
N SER A 180 -4.82 -17.89 -3.10
CA SER A 180 -5.72 -16.94 -2.42
C SER A 180 -4.97 -15.93 -1.54
N THR A 181 -3.65 -16.05 -1.42
CA THR A 181 -2.83 -15.17 -0.59
C THR A 181 -2.26 -14.01 -1.41
N SER A 182 -2.49 -12.78 -0.96
CA SER A 182 -1.87 -11.57 -1.49
C SER A 182 -1.25 -10.74 -0.38
N ILE A 183 -0.06 -10.22 -0.64
CA ILE A 183 0.70 -9.40 0.28
C ILE A 183 0.79 -8.00 -0.28
N THR A 184 0.35 -7.01 0.49
CA THR A 184 0.57 -5.61 0.17
C THR A 184 1.75 -5.11 0.97
N PHE A 185 2.66 -4.43 0.29
CA PHE A 185 3.92 -3.97 0.87
C PHE A 185 4.25 -2.56 0.43
N GLN A 186 4.99 -1.84 1.26
CA GLN A 186 5.55 -0.54 0.92
C GLN A 186 7.02 -0.71 0.52
N LEU A 187 7.40 -0.21 -0.65
CA LEU A 187 8.78 -0.29 -1.14
C LEU A 187 9.73 0.42 -0.17
N LEU A 188 10.82 -0.24 0.23
CA LEU A 188 11.89 0.39 0.99
C LEU A 188 12.90 1.03 0.04
N HIS A 189 13.21 2.30 0.25
CA HIS A 189 14.31 2.95 -0.47
C HIS A 189 15.61 2.66 0.27
N ILE A 190 16.38 1.69 -0.23
CA ILE A 190 17.71 1.36 0.26
C ILE A 190 18.77 2.09 -0.55
N HIS A 191 19.93 2.30 0.06
CA HIS A 191 21.10 2.91 -0.56
C HIS A 191 22.36 2.17 -0.11
N PRO A 192 23.48 2.29 -0.85
CA PRO A 192 24.72 1.62 -0.49
C PRO A 192 25.17 1.96 0.94
N ALA A 193 25.57 0.94 1.69
CA ALA A 193 26.11 1.10 3.03
C ALA A 193 27.47 1.81 2.96
N LEU A 194 27.61 2.86 3.76
CA LEU A 194 28.91 3.49 3.98
C LEU A 194 29.67 2.66 5.04
N GLN A 195 31.00 2.62 4.94
CA GLN A 195 31.86 1.87 5.86
C GLN A 195 31.68 2.30 7.33
N GLU A 196 31.20 3.53 7.58
CA GLU A 196 30.92 4.03 8.94
C GLU A 196 29.64 3.43 9.55
N ALA A 197 28.72 2.89 8.74
CA ALA A 197 27.42 2.41 9.18
C ALA A 197 27.42 0.90 9.53
N ASP A 198 28.36 0.14 9.01
CA ASP A 198 28.53 -1.29 9.31
C ASP A 198 29.99 -1.59 9.66
N GLU A 199 30.27 -1.76 10.95
CA GLU A 199 31.61 -2.13 11.44
C GLU A 199 32.05 -3.51 10.93
N THR A 200 31.09 -4.38 10.56
CA THR A 200 31.39 -5.73 10.08
C THR A 200 31.80 -5.75 8.62
N GLY A 201 31.40 -4.73 7.84
CA GLY A 201 31.59 -4.68 6.39
C GLY A 201 30.92 -5.84 5.64
N LYS A 202 29.93 -6.50 6.24
CA LYS A 202 29.20 -7.62 5.64
C LYS A 202 28.04 -7.10 4.78
N ASN A 203 27.41 -6.01 5.20
CA ASN A 203 26.19 -5.50 4.59
C ASN A 203 26.51 -4.41 3.57
N ASP A 204 25.99 -4.57 2.35
CA ASP A 204 26.20 -3.63 1.25
C ASP A 204 25.10 -2.57 1.15
N TRP A 205 23.96 -2.80 1.81
CA TRP A 205 22.79 -1.95 1.71
C TRP A 205 22.28 -1.54 3.07
N ILE A 206 21.74 -0.33 3.13
CA ILE A 206 21.15 0.21 4.34
C ILE A 206 19.83 0.91 4.03
N TRP A 207 18.87 0.70 4.92
CA TRP A 207 17.62 1.45 4.99
C TRP A 207 17.61 2.28 6.28
N GLU A 208 17.24 3.55 6.17
CA GLU A 208 17.05 4.41 7.35
C GLU A 208 15.58 4.62 7.66
N LYS A 209 14.83 5.33 6.80
CA LYS A 209 13.41 5.66 7.00
C LYS A 209 12.64 5.99 5.72
N SER A 210 13.30 5.97 4.56
CA SER A 210 12.69 6.36 3.29
C SER A 210 11.85 5.21 2.72
N ARG A 211 10.59 5.51 2.42
CA ARG A 211 9.65 4.55 1.84
C ARG A 211 9.07 5.10 0.55
N GLY A 212 8.77 4.19 -0.36
CA GLY A 212 8.21 4.45 -1.68
C GLY A 212 6.71 4.18 -1.74
N LYS A 213 6.27 3.87 -2.96
CA LYS A 213 4.89 3.49 -3.26
C LYS A 213 4.56 2.11 -2.68
N THR A 214 3.28 1.90 -2.43
CA THR A 214 2.72 0.60 -2.01
C THR A 214 2.31 -0.23 -3.23
N PHE A 215 2.57 -1.52 -3.16
CA PHE A 215 2.25 -2.49 -4.20
C PHE A 215 1.63 -3.74 -3.57
N THR A 216 0.87 -4.48 -4.37
CA THR A 216 0.31 -5.78 -3.97
C THR A 216 0.90 -6.85 -4.87
N THR A 217 1.32 -7.95 -4.29
CA THR A 217 1.91 -9.10 -4.99
C THR A 217 1.30 -10.41 -4.44
N PRO A 218 1.14 -11.45 -5.27
CA PRO A 218 0.81 -12.80 -4.78
C PRO A 218 1.81 -13.28 -3.72
N GLY A 219 1.31 -13.93 -2.67
CA GLY A 219 2.15 -14.42 -1.56
C GLY A 219 3.30 -15.31 -2.01
N ARG A 220 3.10 -16.13 -3.06
CA ARG A 220 4.12 -17.03 -3.60
C ARG A 220 5.32 -16.32 -4.24
N PHE A 221 5.23 -15.00 -4.47
CA PHE A 221 6.34 -14.17 -4.96
C PHE A 221 7.02 -13.39 -3.83
N THR A 222 6.69 -13.70 -2.59
CA THR A 222 7.18 -13.01 -1.39
C THR A 222 8.00 -13.98 -0.55
N GLU A 223 9.17 -13.51 -0.10
CA GLU A 223 10.00 -14.21 0.87
C GLU A 223 10.37 -13.29 2.02
N LEU A 224 10.49 -13.86 3.21
CA LEU A 224 10.96 -13.13 4.39
C LEU A 224 12.48 -12.91 4.29
N ILE A 225 12.93 -11.74 4.73
CA ILE A 225 14.36 -11.45 4.93
C ILE A 225 14.57 -11.02 6.37
N ASP A 226 15.65 -11.50 6.98
CA ASP A 226 16.04 -11.19 8.37
C ASP A 226 17.24 -10.23 8.32
N PRO A 227 17.02 -8.90 8.19
CA PRO A 227 18.11 -7.95 8.11
C PRO A 227 18.84 -7.79 9.44
N ASP A 228 20.12 -7.45 9.36
CA ASP A 228 20.87 -7.02 10.53
C ASP A 228 20.33 -5.64 10.99
N ILE A 229 20.04 -5.50 12.28
CA ILE A 229 19.52 -4.23 12.84
C ILE A 229 20.64 -3.50 13.55
N ASN A 230 20.98 -2.29 13.07
CA ASN A 230 21.92 -1.40 13.74
C ASN A 230 21.17 -0.27 14.46
N VAL A 231 21.35 -0.18 15.79
CA VAL A 231 20.79 0.89 16.64
C VAL A 231 21.94 1.71 17.23
N ALA A 232 22.40 2.73 16.49
CA ALA A 232 23.39 3.66 17.01
C ALA A 232 22.79 4.57 18.11
N LYS A 233 23.60 4.92 19.12
CA LYS A 233 23.14 5.72 20.28
C LYS A 233 22.53 7.05 19.83
N GLY A 234 21.23 7.22 20.06
CA GLY A 234 20.50 8.45 19.73
C GLY A 234 20.09 8.58 18.27
N GLN A 235 20.31 7.55 17.44
CA GLN A 235 19.80 7.47 16.07
C GLN A 235 18.65 6.46 15.99
N SER A 236 17.85 6.56 14.91
CA SER A 236 16.86 5.51 14.63
C SER A 236 17.51 4.21 14.21
N ALA A 237 16.80 3.11 14.45
CA ALA A 237 17.17 1.81 13.91
C ALA A 237 17.35 1.89 12.39
N ARG A 238 18.40 1.23 11.91
CA ARG A 238 18.73 1.06 10.50
C ARG A 238 18.68 -0.42 10.19
N LEU A 239 18.12 -0.78 9.04
CA LEU A 239 18.15 -2.15 8.54
C LEU A 239 19.32 -2.27 7.58
N LEU A 240 20.15 -3.28 7.79
CA LEU A 240 21.32 -3.60 6.98
C LEU A 240 21.03 -4.88 6.19
N PHE A 241 21.37 -4.89 4.91
CA PHE A 241 21.15 -6.03 4.04
C PHE A 241 22.42 -6.39 3.26
N ASP A 242 22.62 -7.70 3.10
CA ASP A 242 23.67 -8.29 2.26
C ASP A 242 23.13 -8.49 0.82
N SER A 243 23.87 -8.02 -0.18
CA SER A 243 23.49 -8.21 -1.59
C SER A 243 23.37 -9.68 -1.96
N GLN A 244 24.24 -10.54 -1.41
CA GLN A 244 24.25 -11.97 -1.73
C GLN A 244 22.97 -12.64 -1.24
N ASP A 245 22.51 -12.30 -0.04
CA ASP A 245 21.27 -12.84 0.52
C ASP A 245 20.05 -12.38 -0.29
N ILE A 246 19.98 -11.09 -0.65
CA ILE A 246 18.90 -10.56 -1.50
C ILE A 246 18.88 -11.27 -2.87
N LEU A 247 20.04 -11.45 -3.49
CA LEU A 247 20.16 -12.11 -4.80
C LEU A 247 19.80 -13.60 -4.73
N ALA A 248 20.22 -14.30 -3.67
CA ALA A 248 19.89 -15.71 -3.46
C ALA A 248 18.37 -15.91 -3.31
N ILE A 249 17.72 -15.06 -2.49
CA ILE A 249 16.26 -15.06 -2.33
C ILE A 249 15.58 -14.70 -3.65
N GLY A 250 16.08 -13.67 -4.34
CA GLY A 250 15.58 -13.25 -5.65
C GLY A 250 15.62 -14.39 -6.68
N ALA A 251 16.73 -15.12 -6.77
CA ALA A 251 16.85 -16.28 -7.66
C ALA A 251 15.84 -17.39 -7.32
N MET A 252 15.60 -17.64 -6.03
CA MET A 252 14.61 -18.61 -5.56
C MET A 252 13.17 -18.20 -5.91
N ILE A 253 12.82 -16.91 -5.77
CA ILE A 253 11.51 -16.41 -6.20
C ILE A 253 11.40 -16.50 -7.73
N PHE A 254 12.46 -16.13 -8.46
CA PHE A 254 12.45 -16.11 -9.93
C PHE A 254 12.22 -17.49 -10.51
N GLY A 255 12.81 -18.54 -9.92
CA GLY A 255 12.57 -19.93 -10.32
C GLY A 255 11.11 -20.39 -10.20
N ARG A 256 10.26 -19.66 -9.47
CA ARG A 256 8.82 -19.93 -9.32
C ARG A 256 7.95 -19.10 -10.27
N ILE A 257 8.50 -18.09 -10.93
CA ILE A 257 7.75 -17.21 -11.85
C ILE A 257 7.57 -17.92 -13.19
N THR A 258 6.33 -17.96 -13.66
CA THR A 258 5.95 -18.47 -14.98
C THR A 258 5.53 -17.33 -15.91
N ALA A 259 5.46 -17.57 -17.22
CA ALA A 259 4.99 -16.56 -18.17
C ALA A 259 3.54 -16.09 -17.88
N ALA A 260 2.71 -16.95 -17.28
CA ALA A 260 1.34 -16.62 -16.88
C ALA A 260 1.29 -15.60 -15.73
N ASP A 261 2.41 -15.38 -15.05
CA ASP A 261 2.50 -14.51 -13.87
C ASP A 261 2.85 -13.07 -14.21
N GLY A 262 3.32 -12.80 -15.43
CA GLY A 262 3.72 -11.45 -15.88
C GLY A 262 2.70 -10.36 -15.52
N PRO A 263 1.40 -10.53 -15.81
CA PRO A 263 0.38 -9.54 -15.47
C PRO A 263 0.15 -9.31 -13.96
N LYS A 264 0.60 -10.23 -13.11
CA LYS A 264 0.44 -10.15 -11.64
C LYS A 264 1.63 -9.48 -10.96
N ILE A 265 2.74 -9.29 -11.66
CA ILE A 265 3.92 -8.63 -11.12
C ILE A 265 3.70 -7.11 -11.19
N ALA A 266 3.91 -6.44 -10.07
CA ALA A 266 3.70 -5.00 -10.00
C ALA A 266 4.71 -4.25 -10.89
N SER A 267 4.22 -3.29 -11.67
CA SER A 267 5.07 -2.42 -12.49
C SER A 267 5.37 -1.10 -11.78
N ILE A 268 6.62 -0.67 -11.82
CA ILE A 268 7.12 0.56 -11.23
C ILE A 268 7.91 1.36 -12.27
N PRO A 269 7.65 2.67 -12.42
CA PRO A 269 8.48 3.52 -13.26
C PRO A 269 9.85 3.72 -12.62
N ARG A 270 10.88 3.90 -13.45
CA ARG A 270 12.20 4.28 -12.98
C ARG A 270 12.15 5.58 -12.19
N SER A 271 12.87 5.61 -11.08
CA SER A 271 12.96 6.76 -10.18
C SER A 271 14.38 6.97 -9.69
N ALA A 272 14.60 8.03 -8.90
CA ALA A 272 15.89 8.28 -8.26
C ALA A 272 16.27 7.21 -7.21
N HIS A 273 15.31 6.42 -6.73
CA HIS A 273 15.51 5.41 -5.69
C HIS A 273 15.30 3.97 -6.18
N PHE A 274 14.85 3.78 -7.43
CA PHE A 274 14.58 2.46 -7.99
C PHE A 274 14.79 2.43 -9.51
N PRO A 275 15.43 1.39 -10.08
CA PRO A 275 16.02 0.23 -9.39
C PRO A 275 17.20 0.64 -8.50
N TYR A 276 17.52 -0.19 -7.50
CA TYR A 276 18.62 0.09 -6.58
C TYR A 276 19.94 0.14 -7.34
N GLN A 277 20.67 1.25 -7.19
CA GLN A 277 21.93 1.50 -7.88
C GLN A 277 23.03 1.67 -6.84
N ASN A 278 24.14 0.94 -7.03
CA ASN A 278 25.42 1.29 -6.42
C ASN A 278 26.26 2.02 -7.46
N THR A 279 27.20 2.84 -7.02
CA THR A 279 27.96 3.88 -7.72
C THR A 279 28.37 3.61 -9.18
N ASP A 280 28.44 2.35 -9.66
CA ASP A 280 28.59 2.01 -11.08
C ASP A 280 27.89 0.70 -11.54
N VAL A 281 27.07 0.05 -10.69
CA VAL A 281 26.47 -1.26 -11.00
C VAL A 281 25.00 -1.32 -10.57
N VAL A 282 24.13 -1.67 -11.52
CA VAL A 282 22.74 -2.10 -11.24
C VAL A 282 22.82 -3.50 -10.64
N LEU A 283 22.73 -3.59 -9.32
CA LEU A 283 23.15 -4.78 -8.59
C LEU A 283 22.10 -5.89 -8.54
N ILE A 284 20.83 -5.58 -8.81
CA ILE A 284 19.74 -6.53 -8.56
C ILE A 284 18.81 -6.68 -9.75
N GLN A 285 19.41 -6.97 -10.91
CA GLN A 285 18.69 -7.38 -12.11
C GLN A 285 18.83 -8.90 -12.27
N VAL A 286 17.72 -9.62 -12.41
CA VAL A 286 17.75 -11.09 -12.41
C VAL A 286 17.83 -11.66 -13.82
N VAL A 287 17.12 -11.12 -14.82
CA VAL A 287 17.21 -11.57 -16.22
C VAL A 287 16.83 -10.44 -17.21
N ASP A 288 17.54 -10.35 -18.33
CA ASP A 288 17.07 -9.68 -19.56
C ASP A 288 16.26 -10.68 -20.39
N GLY A 289 14.94 -10.67 -20.31
CA GLY A 289 14.11 -11.61 -21.07
C GLY A 289 12.63 -11.20 -21.10
N PRO A 290 11.99 -11.15 -22.29
CA PRO A 290 10.58 -10.79 -22.39
C PRO A 290 9.71 -11.94 -21.83
N LEU A 291 9.21 -11.80 -20.60
CA LEU A 291 8.14 -12.67 -20.09
C LEU A 291 6.79 -12.35 -20.72
N ARG A 292 6.61 -11.10 -21.16
CA ARG A 292 5.50 -10.73 -22.03
C ARG A 292 5.86 -11.23 -23.43
N GLY A 293 5.16 -12.27 -23.90
CA GLY A 293 5.18 -12.63 -25.31
C GLY A 293 4.89 -11.39 -26.17
N PRO A 294 5.33 -11.35 -27.44
CA PRO A 294 5.15 -10.18 -28.30
C PRO A 294 3.69 -9.73 -28.19
N SER A 295 3.48 -8.50 -27.70
CA SER A 295 2.14 -7.91 -27.64
C SER A 295 1.61 -7.96 -29.05
N SER A 296 0.69 -8.88 -29.32
CA SER A 296 0.17 -9.08 -30.66
C SER A 296 -0.46 -7.76 -31.08
N PRO A 297 -0.05 -7.17 -32.22
CA PRO A 297 -0.67 -5.97 -32.73
C PRO A 297 -2.03 -6.40 -33.29
N PHE A 298 -3.07 -6.28 -32.47
CA PHE A 298 -4.46 -6.33 -32.89
C PHE A 298 -5.06 -4.94 -32.72
#